data_AF-E3TG25-F1
#
_entry.id   AF-E3TG25-F1
#
_cell.length_a   1.000
_cell.length_b   1.000
_cell.length_c   1.000
_cell.angle_alpha   90.00
_cell.angle_beta   90.00
_cell.angle_gamma   90.00
#
_symmetry.space_group_name_H-M   'P 1'
#
loop_
_entity.id
_entity.type
_entity.pdbx_description
1 polymer ?
#
loop_
_entity_poly.entity_id
_entity_poly.type
_entity_poly.pdbx_seq_one_letter_code
_entity_poly.pdbx_strand_id
1 'polypeptide(L)'
;MVYGICFCPVSRKENLKNLKVADSKTLSEAERENLFLKLDKAKGFVGWALQILSPNTISTSMLQRAKYNLNALSHDAAIGLVQYALDCGVQLKEVFVDTVGPAEKYEE
;
A
#
# COMPACT_ATOMS: atom_id res chain seq x y z
N MET A 1 4.20 2.03 -11.91
CA MET A 1 3.18 2.30 -10.87
C MET A 1 3.59 1.53 -9.62
N VAL A 2 3.50 2.11 -8.43
CA VAL A 2 3.96 1.47 -7.19
C VAL A 2 2.78 1.40 -6.22
N TYR A 3 2.55 0.21 -5.67
CA TYR A 3 1.63 -0.01 -4.56
C TYR A 3 2.42 -0.32 -3.30
N GLY A 4 1.91 0.11 -2.16
CA GLY A 4 2.52 -0.15 -0.87
C GLY A 4 1.48 -0.41 0.20
N ILE A 5 1.79 -1.33 1.11
CA ILE A 5 1.04 -1.55 2.34
C ILE A 5 1.92 -1.24 3.54
N CYS A 6 1.28 -0.79 4.61
CA CYS A 6 1.89 -0.58 5.91
C CYS A 6 0.94 -1.16 6.96
N PHE A 7 1.47 -1.94 7.90
CA PHE A 7 0.67 -2.58 8.93
C PHE A 7 1.36 -2.47 10.29
N CYS A 8 0.54 -2.38 11.35
CA CYS A 8 0.99 -2.39 12.73
C CYS A 8 -0.08 -3.06 13.61
N PRO A 9 0.28 -3.58 14.80
CA PRO A 9 -0.70 -4.10 15.75
C PRO A 9 -1.73 -3.03 16.14
N VAL A 10 -3.00 -3.40 16.20
CA VAL A 10 -4.10 -2.50 16.60
C VAL A 10 -3.83 -1.83 17.95
N SER A 11 -3.20 -2.55 18.88
CA SER A 11 -2.80 -2.03 20.20
C SER A 11 -1.76 -0.90 20.14
N ARG A 12 -1.03 -0.74 19.02
CA ARG A 12 0.03 0.26 18.82
C ARG A 12 -0.36 1.34 17.80
N LYS A 13 -1.64 1.48 17.47
CA LYS A 13 -2.15 2.52 16.55
C LYS A 13 -1.77 3.94 17.00
N GLU A 14 -1.81 4.22 18.30
CA GLU A 14 -1.39 5.51 18.86
C GLU A 14 0.14 5.73 18.75
N ASN A 15 0.95 4.68 18.90
CA ASN A 15 2.39 4.78 18.66
C ASN A 15 2.69 5.15 17.21
N LEU A 16 1.96 4.57 16.25
CA LEU A 16 2.11 4.92 14.83
C LEU A 16 1.73 6.40 14.57
N LYS A 17 0.63 6.90 15.15
CA LYS A 17 0.27 8.32 15.05
C LYS A 17 1.36 9.24 15.63
N ASN A 18 1.95 8.85 16.76
CA ASN A 18 3.01 9.60 17.42
C ASN A 18 4.31 9.67 16.61
N LEU A 19 4.54 8.76 15.65
CA LEU A 19 5.67 8.86 14.71
C LEU A 19 5.55 10.03 13.73
N LYS A 20 4.35 10.64 13.60
CA LYS A 20 4.07 11.79 12.73
C LYS A 20 4.53 11.59 11.28
N VAL A 21 4.36 10.36 10.79
CA VAL A 21 4.58 9.97 9.38
C VAL A 21 3.36 10.40 8.56
N ALA A 22 3.20 11.72 8.39
CA ALA A 22 2.12 12.29 7.60
C ALA A 22 2.44 12.24 6.10
N ASP A 23 1.49 11.79 5.29
CA ASP A 23 1.55 11.93 3.83
C ASP A 23 0.94 13.27 3.42
N SER A 24 1.75 14.33 3.43
CA SER A 24 1.33 15.63 2.89
C SER A 24 1.82 15.78 1.45
N LYS A 25 0.90 16.27 0.60
CA LYS A 25 1.20 16.64 -0.80
C LYS A 25 2.22 17.77 -0.92
N THR A 26 2.51 18.49 0.17
CA THR A 26 3.47 19.60 0.19
C THR A 26 4.90 19.19 0.58
N LEU A 27 5.13 17.93 0.93
CA LEU A 27 6.47 17.45 1.32
C LEU A 27 7.39 17.30 0.11
N SER A 28 8.65 17.69 0.30
CA SER A 28 9.74 17.40 -0.62
C SER A 28 10.13 15.92 -0.60
N GLU A 29 10.86 15.48 -1.63
CA GLU A 29 11.38 14.12 -1.74
C GLU A 29 12.26 13.75 -0.53
N ALA A 30 13.20 14.64 -0.16
CA ALA A 30 14.08 14.43 0.99
C ALA A 30 13.31 14.33 2.32
N GLU A 31 12.22 15.08 2.49
CA GLU A 31 11.36 14.96 3.68
C GLU A 31 10.64 13.62 3.71
N ARG A 32 10.12 13.15 2.57
CA ARG A 32 9.48 11.83 2.47
C ARG A 32 10.46 10.69 2.77
N GLU A 33 11.68 10.77 2.26
CA GLU A 33 12.73 9.79 2.55
C GLU A 33 13.05 9.76 4.06
N ASN A 34 13.18 10.93 4.68
CA ASN A 34 13.39 11.02 6.14
C ASN A 34 12.22 10.44 6.95
N LEU A 35 10.97 10.64 6.52
CA LEU A 35 9.80 10.03 7.15
C LEU A 35 9.78 8.51 6.97
N PHE A 36 10.11 8.02 5.78
CA PHE A 36 10.22 6.59 5.52
C PHE A 36 11.30 5.94 6.38
N LEU A 37 12.49 6.55 6.50
CA LEU A 37 13.55 6.06 7.39
C LEU A 37 13.13 6.03 8.86
N LYS A 38 12.29 6.97 9.32
CA LYS A 38 11.72 6.91 10.67
C LYS A 38 10.75 5.74 10.84
N LEU A 39 9.93 5.50 9.82
CA LEU A 39 8.99 4.37 9.79
C LEU A 39 9.73 3.03 9.80
N ASP A 40 10.77 2.89 8.98
CA ASP A 40 11.60 1.69 8.90
C ASP A 40 12.37 1.41 10.21
N LYS A 41 12.84 2.46 10.88
CA LYS A 41 13.43 2.34 12.23
C LYS A 41 12.43 1.82 13.28
N ALA A 42 11.13 1.98 13.04
CA ALA A 42 10.06 1.46 13.89
C ALA A 42 9.69 -0.01 13.59
N LYS A 43 10.54 -0.76 12.88
CA LYS A 43 10.37 -2.19 12.53
C LYS A 43 10.04 -3.14 13.69
N GLY A 44 10.24 -2.72 14.93
CA GLY A 44 9.81 -3.49 16.11
C GLY A 44 8.30 -3.64 16.24
N PHE A 45 7.50 -2.84 15.52
CA PHE A 45 6.04 -2.97 15.49
C PHE A 45 5.37 -2.51 14.19
N VAL A 46 6.13 -1.92 13.26
CA VAL A 46 5.63 -1.52 11.93
C VAL A 46 6.24 -2.42 10.88
N GLY A 47 5.41 -2.96 9.99
CA GLY A 47 5.85 -3.65 8.79
C GLY A 47 5.32 -2.95 7.55
N TRP A 48 6.03 -3.07 6.43
CA TRP A 48 5.62 -2.53 5.14
C TRP A 48 6.04 -3.48 4.01
N ALA A 49 5.33 -3.42 2.89
CA ALA A 49 5.66 -4.16 1.67
C ALA A 49 5.27 -3.33 0.45
N LEU A 50 5.97 -3.54 -0.67
CA LEU A 50 5.76 -2.80 -1.91
C LEU A 50 5.60 -3.74 -3.10
N GLN A 51 4.75 -3.36 -4.05
CA GLN A 51 4.65 -3.99 -5.36
C GLN A 51 4.93 -2.95 -6.45
N ILE A 52 5.99 -3.18 -7.21
CA ILE A 52 6.43 -2.29 -8.29
C ILE A 52 5.97 -2.86 -9.62
N LEU A 53 4.96 -2.22 -10.22
CA LEU A 53 4.47 -2.55 -11.56
C LEU A 53 5.27 -1.77 -12.59
N SER A 54 6.12 -2.48 -13.34
CA SER A 54 6.93 -1.88 -14.39
C SER A 54 6.06 -1.35 -15.54
N PRO A 55 6.51 -0.34 -16.30
CA PRO A 55 5.79 0.14 -17.48
C PRO A 55 5.51 -0.97 -18.50
N ASN A 56 6.42 -1.94 -18.62
CA ASN A 56 6.21 -3.12 -19.46
C ASN A 56 5.04 -3.96 -18.96
N THR A 57 4.98 -4.28 -17.66
CA THR A 57 3.88 -5.04 -17.06
C THR A 57 2.53 -4.35 -17.28
N ILE A 58 2.47 -3.04 -17.08
CA ILE A 58 1.25 -2.25 -17.30
C ILE A 58 0.82 -2.35 -18.78
N SER A 59 1.77 -2.13 -19.69
CA SER A 59 1.50 -2.13 -21.13
C SER A 59 1.04 -3.49 -21.63
N THR A 60 1.75 -4.57 -21.28
CA THR A 60 1.41 -5.93 -21.73
C THR A 60 0.09 -6.41 -21.13
N SER A 61 -0.20 -6.04 -19.88
CA SER A 61 -1.46 -6.42 -19.21
C SER A 61 -2.66 -5.71 -19.83
N MET A 62 -2.53 -4.44 -20.19
CA MET A 62 -3.63 -3.66 -20.78
C MET A 62 -3.86 -3.93 -22.28
N LEU A 63 -2.82 -4.38 -22.99
CA LEU A 63 -2.88 -4.66 -24.44
C LEU A 63 -3.13 -6.14 -24.77
N GLN A 64 -3.38 -6.99 -23.77
CA GLN A 64 -3.68 -8.40 -24.00
C GLN A 64 -5.04 -8.59 -24.70
N ARG A 65 -5.26 -9.79 -25.25
CA ARG A 65 -6.49 -10.10 -26.02
C ARG A 65 -7.76 -9.98 -25.17
N ALA A 66 -7.70 -10.41 -23.92
CA ALA A 66 -8.79 -10.22 -22.96
C ALA A 66 -8.71 -8.81 -22.36
N LYS A 67 -9.85 -8.12 -22.24
CA LYS A 67 -9.85 -6.78 -21.66
C LYS A 67 -9.42 -6.85 -20.19
N TYR A 68 -8.37 -6.10 -19.87
CA TYR A 68 -7.90 -5.91 -18.50
C TYR A 68 -7.43 -4.48 -18.36
N ASN A 69 -8.19 -3.68 -17.61
CA ASN A 69 -7.94 -2.25 -17.53
C ASN A 69 -7.05 -1.89 -16.35
N LEU A 70 -6.65 -0.62 -16.26
CA LEU A 70 -5.75 -0.15 -15.21
C LEU A 70 -6.36 -0.33 -13.81
N ASN A 71 -7.67 -0.11 -13.66
CA ASN A 71 -8.34 -0.29 -12.37
C ASN A 71 -8.25 -1.75 -11.92
N ALA A 72 -8.55 -2.71 -12.79
CA ALA A 72 -8.43 -4.14 -12.46
C ALA A 72 -6.99 -4.51 -12.05
N LEU A 73 -5.98 -4.02 -12.80
CA LEU A 73 -4.57 -4.19 -12.42
C LEU A 73 -4.24 -3.56 -11.06
N SER A 74 -4.80 -2.40 -10.77
CA SER A 74 -4.65 -1.69 -9.49
C SER A 74 -5.29 -2.43 -8.32
N HIS A 75 -6.49 -2.99 -8.51
CA HIS A 75 -7.19 -3.82 -7.51
C HIS A 75 -6.39 -5.09 -7.22
N ASP A 76 -5.97 -5.82 -8.26
CA ASP A 76 -5.24 -7.07 -8.09
C ASP A 76 -3.89 -6.86 -7.39
N ALA A 77 -3.19 -5.74 -7.65
CA ALA A 77 -1.97 -5.39 -6.94
C ALA A 77 -2.21 -5.10 -5.45
N ALA A 78 -3.29 -4.39 -5.11
CA ALA A 78 -3.65 -4.15 -3.72
C ALA A 78 -4.03 -5.46 -2.99
N ILE A 79 -4.86 -6.30 -3.62
CA ILE A 79 -5.24 -7.61 -3.11
C ILE A 79 -4.01 -8.50 -2.91
N GLY A 80 -3.10 -8.54 -3.88
CA GLY A 80 -1.86 -9.31 -3.82
C GLY A 80 -0.98 -8.92 -2.63
N LEU A 81 -0.86 -7.62 -2.32
CA LEU A 81 -0.13 -7.17 -1.14
C LEU A 81 -0.81 -7.55 0.17
N VAL A 82 -2.15 -7.45 0.25
CA VAL A 82 -2.91 -7.89 1.43
C VAL A 82 -2.73 -9.40 1.64
N GLN A 83 -2.82 -10.21 0.58
CA GLN A 83 -2.58 -11.65 0.64
C GLN A 83 -1.14 -11.95 1.09
N TYR A 84 -0.16 -11.23 0.57
CA TYR A 84 1.24 -11.37 0.98
C TYR A 84 1.42 -11.14 2.49
N ALA A 85 0.73 -10.17 3.09
CA ALA A 85 0.77 -9.95 4.54
C ALA A 85 0.18 -11.14 5.32
N LEU A 86 -0.96 -11.69 4.85
CA LEU A 86 -1.57 -12.88 5.44
C LEU A 86 -0.64 -14.10 5.35
N ASP A 87 -0.02 -14.33 4.20
CA ASP A 87 0.92 -15.43 3.96
C ASP A 87 2.17 -15.31 4.84
N CYS A 88 2.57 -14.08 5.17
CA CYS A 88 3.64 -13.79 6.14
C CYS A 88 3.22 -13.96 7.60
N GLY A 89 1.98 -14.39 7.88
CA GLY A 89 1.46 -14.64 9.22
C GLY A 89 0.94 -13.39 9.95
N VAL A 90 0.72 -12.28 9.24
CA VAL A 90 0.11 -11.08 9.84
C VAL A 90 -1.36 -11.37 10.15
N GLN A 91 -1.74 -11.21 11.41
CA GLN A 91 -3.14 -11.32 11.86
C GLN A 91 -3.90 -10.04 11.49
N LEU A 92 -4.45 -10.00 10.28
CA LEU A 92 -5.24 -8.85 9.81
C LEU A 92 -6.61 -8.82 10.49
N LYS A 93 -7.01 -7.62 10.92
CA LYS A 93 -8.33 -7.34 11.51
C LYS A 93 -9.06 -6.21 10.79
N GLU A 94 -8.33 -5.18 10.40
CA GLU A 94 -8.85 -3.99 9.74
C GLU A 94 -7.95 -3.67 8.55
N VAL A 95 -8.55 -3.33 7.40
CA VAL A 95 -7.84 -2.90 6.20
C VAL A 95 -8.40 -1.54 5.79
N PHE A 96 -7.52 -0.58 5.53
CA PHE A 96 -7.88 0.75 5.07
C PHE A 96 -7.19 0.98 3.73
N VAL A 97 -7.97 1.25 2.67
CA VAL A 97 -7.47 1.41 1.30
C VAL A 97 -7.83 2.81 0.80
N ASP A 98 -6.85 3.50 0.22
CA ASP A 98 -7.08 4.77 -0.48
C ASP A 98 -7.52 4.48 -1.93
N THR A 99 -8.59 5.12 -2.38
CA THR A 99 -9.22 4.84 -3.68
C THR A 99 -9.49 6.11 -4.46
N VAL A 100 -9.38 5.99 -5.79
CA VAL A 100 -9.77 7.04 -6.74
C VAL A 100 -11.11 6.65 -7.37
N GLY A 101 -12.20 7.27 -6.90
CA GLY A 101 -13.55 6.98 -7.36
C GLY A 101 -14.49 6.53 -6.23
N PRO A 102 -15.63 5.89 -6.57
CA PRO A 102 -16.62 5.48 -5.57
C PRO A 102 -16.08 4.36 -4.68
N ALA A 103 -15.93 4.63 -3.38
CA ALA A 103 -15.40 3.66 -2.42
C ALA A 103 -16.25 2.38 -2.30
N GLU A 104 -17.57 2.52 -2.39
CA GLU A 104 -18.54 1.42 -2.32
C GLU A 104 -18.25 0.31 -3.35
N LYS A 105 -17.88 0.69 -4.58
CA LYS A 105 -17.55 -0.28 -5.64
C LYS A 105 -16.19 -0.94 -5.44
N TYR A 106 -15.32 -0.32 -4.66
CA TYR A 106 -14.00 -0.88 -4.35
C TYR A 106 -14.08 -1.84 -3.16
N GLU A 107 -15.01 -1.58 -2.24
CA GLU A 107 -15.23 -2.36 -1.03
C GLU A 107 -15.95 -3.70 -1.28
N GLU A 108 -16.85 -3.75 -2.28
CA GLU A 108 -17.56 -4.96 -2.72
C GLU A 108 -16.63 -6.01 -3.37
#